data_AF-A0A8T1UVM4-F1
#
_entry.id   AF-A0A8T1UVM4-F1
#
_cell.length_a   1.000
_cell.length_b   1.000
_cell.length_c   1.000
_cell.angle_alpha   90.00
_cell.angle_beta   90.00
_cell.angle_gamma   90.00
#
_symmetry.space_group_name_H-M   'P 1'
#
loop_
_entity.id
_entity.type
_entity.pdbx_description
1 polymer ?
#
loop_
_entity_poly.entity_id
_entity_poly.type
_entity_poly.pdbx_seq_one_letter_code
_entity_poly.pdbx_strand_id
1 'polypeptide(L)'
;IYLLDEQLSAAVYAAAAKGHVEIIEWLHKFHHERIYWNCIEMCGALDYGHDDVVQWLVKHSPPRPECLKLVMRSAAKTGNTAAVRWLYNECHAPAENALVHAQKEGHWETARWILVN
;
A
#
# COMPACT_ATOMS: atom_id res chain seq x y z
N ILE A 1 -2.60 -5.20 -27.38
CA ILE A 1 -3.19 -4.21 -26.45
C ILE A 1 -2.93 -4.65 -25.01
N TYR A 2 -3.27 -5.89 -24.62
CA TYR A 2 -2.93 -6.49 -23.31
C TYR A 2 -1.49 -6.26 -22.81
N LEU A 3 -0.48 -6.33 -23.70
CA LEU A 3 0.93 -6.18 -23.32
C LEU A 3 1.28 -4.77 -22.79
N LEU A 4 0.55 -3.73 -23.21
CA LEU A 4 0.81 -2.36 -22.75
C LEU A 4 0.25 -2.09 -21.35
N ASP A 5 -0.85 -2.74 -20.99
CA ASP A 5 -1.54 -2.47 -19.72
C ASP A 5 -0.80 -3.13 -18.54
N GLU A 6 -0.14 -4.27 -18.79
CA GLU A 6 0.80 -4.90 -17.86
C GLU A 6 2.06 -4.03 -17.65
N GLN A 7 2.58 -3.41 -18.72
CA GLN A 7 3.73 -2.49 -18.64
C GLN A 7 3.40 -1.23 -17.83
N LEU A 8 2.20 -0.67 -17.98
CA LEU A 8 1.78 0.50 -17.21
C LEU A 8 1.62 0.16 -15.72
N SER A 9 1.08 -1.02 -15.40
CA SER A 9 0.96 -1.47 -14.01
C SER A 9 2.35 -1.68 -13.36
N ALA A 10 3.31 -2.24 -14.11
CA ALA A 10 4.70 -2.33 -13.66
C ALA A 10 5.35 -0.96 -13.48
N ALA A 11 5.04 0.01 -14.35
CA ALA A 11 5.54 1.39 -14.24
C ALA A 11 5.00 2.09 -12.99
N VAL A 12 3.70 1.93 -12.66
CA VAL A 12 3.12 2.48 -11.42
C VAL A 12 3.79 1.87 -10.20
N TYR A 13 3.99 0.55 -10.17
CA TYR A 13 4.73 -0.09 -9.08
C TYR A 13 6.15 0.48 -8.94
N ALA A 14 6.90 0.60 -10.04
CA ALA A 14 8.25 1.13 -10.02
C ALA A 14 8.29 2.58 -9.52
N ALA A 15 7.35 3.43 -9.96
CA ALA A 15 7.22 4.80 -9.48
C ALA A 15 6.91 4.85 -7.98
N ALA A 16 6.00 4.00 -7.50
CA ALA A 16 5.62 3.92 -6.10
C ALA A 16 6.78 3.44 -5.20
N ALA A 17 7.48 2.39 -5.63
CA ALA A 17 8.65 1.85 -4.94
C ALA A 17 9.89 2.78 -4.98
N LYS A 18 9.84 3.87 -5.74
CA LYS A 18 10.89 4.90 -5.82
C LYS A 18 10.45 6.27 -5.29
N GLY A 19 9.21 6.40 -4.83
CA GLY A 19 8.70 7.65 -4.26
C GLY A 19 8.44 8.74 -5.31
N HIS A 20 8.09 8.37 -6.54
CA HIS A 20 7.82 9.33 -7.62
C HIS A 20 6.33 9.62 -7.73
N VAL A 21 5.79 10.37 -6.76
CA VAL A 21 4.36 10.69 -6.70
C VAL A 21 3.87 11.41 -7.96
N GLU A 22 4.69 12.27 -8.57
CA GLU A 22 4.33 13.02 -9.77
C GLU A 22 4.11 12.10 -10.99
N ILE A 23 4.86 11.00 -11.07
CA ILE A 23 4.68 9.99 -12.12
C ILE A 23 3.37 9.22 -11.89
N ILE A 24 3.06 8.88 -10.64
CA ILE A 24 1.82 8.19 -10.28
C ILE A 24 0.61 9.10 -10.58
N GLU A 25 0.71 10.38 -10.24
CA GLU A 25 -0.30 11.39 -10.58
C GLU A 25 -0.54 11.49 -12.09
N TRP A 26 0.54 11.55 -12.87
CA TRP A 26 0.46 11.60 -14.32
C TRP A 26 -0.17 10.33 -14.90
N LEU A 27 0.29 9.15 -14.45
CA LEU A 27 -0.25 7.85 -14.87
C LEU A 27 -1.72 7.70 -14.50
N HIS A 28 -2.11 8.13 -13.31
CA HIS A 28 -3.51 8.15 -12.90
C HIS A 28 -4.32 9.13 -13.74
N LYS A 29 -3.85 10.36 -13.95
CA LYS A 29 -4.62 11.36 -14.71
C LYS A 29 -4.90 10.96 -16.15
N PHE A 30 -3.95 10.32 -16.83
CA PHE A 30 -4.04 10.06 -18.27
C PHE A 30 -4.24 8.59 -18.64
N HIS A 31 -3.97 7.66 -17.72
CA HIS A 31 -3.95 6.22 -18.00
C HIS A 31 -4.66 5.37 -16.93
N HIS A 32 -5.44 5.97 -16.01
CA HIS A 32 -6.10 5.24 -14.91
C HIS A 32 -6.81 3.97 -15.35
N GLU A 33 -7.67 4.04 -16.37
CA GLU A 33 -8.48 2.90 -16.84
C GLU A 33 -7.67 1.76 -17.46
N ARG A 34 -6.42 2.04 -17.83
CA ARG A 34 -5.49 1.08 -18.44
C ARG A 34 -4.54 0.45 -17.43
N ILE A 35 -4.54 0.96 -16.20
CA ILE A 35 -3.70 0.48 -15.11
C ILE A 35 -4.56 -0.41 -14.22
N TYR A 36 -4.05 -1.59 -13.91
CA TYR A 36 -4.68 -2.44 -12.93
C TYR A 36 -4.16 -2.10 -11.53
N TRP A 37 -4.87 -1.20 -10.84
CA TRP A 37 -4.60 -0.80 -9.45
C TRP A 37 -4.93 -1.95 -8.48
N ASN A 38 -3.94 -2.81 -8.26
CA ASN A 38 -4.05 -4.05 -7.50
C ASN A 38 -3.29 -4.01 -6.18
N CYS A 39 -3.03 -2.80 -5.69
CA CYS A 39 -2.45 -2.52 -4.37
C CYS A 39 -0.97 -2.86 -4.25
N ILE A 40 -0.35 -3.45 -5.28
CA ILE A 40 1.10 -3.74 -5.29
C ILE A 40 1.88 -2.43 -5.27
N GLU A 41 1.37 -1.38 -5.91
CA GLU A 41 1.88 -0.02 -5.83
C GLU A 41 1.91 0.52 -4.40
N MET A 42 0.83 0.31 -3.63
CA MET A 42 0.79 0.72 -2.21
C MET A 42 1.75 -0.12 -1.36
N CYS A 43 1.86 -1.42 -1.64
CA CYS A 43 2.84 -2.28 -0.97
C CYS A 43 4.28 -1.83 -1.24
N GLY A 44 4.60 -1.48 -2.49
CA GLY A 44 5.90 -0.94 -2.86
C GLY A 44 6.19 0.38 -2.13
N ALA A 45 5.24 1.31 -2.13
CA ALA A 45 5.40 2.57 -1.40
C ALA A 45 5.63 2.35 0.11
N LEU A 46 4.88 1.43 0.73
CA LEU A 46 5.06 1.07 2.14
C LEU A 46 6.42 0.41 2.40
N ASP A 47 6.79 -0.60 1.59
CA ASP A 47 8.00 -1.39 1.76
C ASP A 47 9.28 -0.55 1.63
N TYR A 48 9.23 0.54 0.86
CA TYR A 48 10.35 1.47 0.66
C TYR A 48 10.21 2.81 1.41
N GLY A 49 9.15 2.98 2.22
CA GLY A 49 8.98 4.15 3.11
C GLY A 49 8.60 5.46 2.42
N HIS A 50 7.85 5.39 1.32
CA HIS A 50 7.38 6.55 0.55
C HIS A 50 6.00 7.00 1.02
N ASP A 51 5.95 7.65 2.18
CA ASP A 51 4.69 8.08 2.83
C ASP A 51 3.87 9.06 2.00
N ASP A 52 4.52 9.90 1.19
CA ASP A 52 3.88 10.82 0.24
C ASP A 52 3.06 10.06 -0.81
N VAL A 53 3.64 9.01 -1.39
CA VAL A 53 2.96 8.10 -2.31
C VAL A 53 1.83 7.35 -1.60
N VAL A 54 2.05 6.84 -0.38
CA VAL A 54 1.00 6.16 0.39
C VAL A 54 -0.19 7.08 0.63
N GLN A 55 0.05 8.31 1.09
CA GLN A 55 -1.01 9.31 1.31
C GLN A 55 -1.76 9.65 0.03
N TRP A 56 -1.05 9.72 -1.09
CA TRP A 56 -1.66 9.96 -2.38
C TRP A 56 -2.56 8.80 -2.82
N LEU A 57 -2.05 7.56 -2.72
CA LEU A 57 -2.78 6.34 -3.08
C LEU A 57 -4.01 6.13 -2.20
N VAL A 58 -3.91 6.39 -0.88
CA VAL A 58 -5.03 6.36 0.06
C VAL A 58 -6.21 7.21 -0.41
N LYS A 59 -5.94 8.39 -1.00
CA LYS A 59 -6.97 9.35 -1.42
C LYS A 59 -7.56 9.06 -2.81
N HIS A 60 -6.74 8.57 -3.74
CA HIS A 60 -7.13 8.48 -5.15
C HIS A 60 -7.34 7.06 -5.64
N SER A 61 -6.68 6.08 -5.01
CA SER A 61 -6.75 4.66 -5.39
C SER A 61 -6.61 3.77 -4.16
N PRO A 62 -7.60 3.77 -3.24
CA PRO A 62 -7.57 2.92 -2.06
C PRO A 62 -7.53 1.42 -2.47
N PRO A 63 -6.89 0.58 -1.64
CA PRO A 63 -6.70 -0.83 -1.94
C PRO A 63 -8.04 -1.57 -1.98
N ARG A 64 -8.16 -2.50 -2.92
CA ARG A 64 -9.35 -3.34 -3.09
C ARG A 64 -9.51 -4.34 -1.94
N PRO A 65 -10.75 -4.74 -1.59
CA PRO A 65 -11.00 -5.72 -0.53
C PRO A 65 -10.16 -6.99 -0.63
N GLU A 66 -9.99 -7.50 -1.85
CA GLU A 66 -9.24 -8.74 -2.12
C GLU A 66 -7.75 -8.66 -1.73
N CYS A 67 -7.16 -7.46 -1.75
CA CYS A 67 -5.73 -7.25 -1.51
C CYS A 67 -5.43 -6.69 -0.10
N LEU A 68 -6.44 -6.32 0.71
CA LEU A 68 -6.26 -5.64 1.99
C LEU A 68 -5.30 -6.36 2.95
N LYS A 69 -5.37 -7.70 2.97
CA LYS A 69 -4.46 -8.55 3.77
C LYS A 69 -2.99 -8.33 3.41
N LEU A 70 -2.69 -8.15 2.12
CA LEU A 70 -1.33 -7.93 1.65
C LEU A 70 -0.83 -6.55 2.06
N VAL A 71 -1.64 -5.52 1.87
CA VAL A 71 -1.28 -4.13 2.23
C VAL A 71 -1.12 -3.98 3.74
N MET A 72 -2.05 -4.55 4.53
CA MET A 72 -1.98 -4.56 6.00
C MET A 72 -0.70 -5.24 6.48
N ARG A 73 -0.31 -6.35 5.85
CA ARG A 73 0.95 -7.03 6.15
C ARG A 73 2.16 -6.14 5.84
N SER A 74 2.21 -5.47 4.69
CA SER A 74 3.32 -4.55 4.37
C SER A 74 3.38 -3.39 5.35
N ALA A 75 2.25 -2.75 5.66
CA ALA A 75 2.18 -1.65 6.62
C ALA A 75 2.66 -2.07 8.02
N ALA A 76 2.28 -3.26 8.49
CA ALA A 76 2.73 -3.78 9.78
C ALA A 76 4.20 -4.18 9.77
N LYS A 77 4.66 -4.80 8.67
CA LYS A 77 6.07 -5.17 8.46
C LYS A 77 6.98 -3.94 8.45
N THR A 78 6.53 -2.80 7.95
CA THR A 78 7.33 -1.57 7.84
C THR A 78 7.17 -0.65 9.05
N GLY A 79 6.32 -1.03 10.00
CA GLY A 79 6.03 -0.23 11.19
C GLY A 79 5.23 1.04 10.91
N ASN A 80 4.60 1.15 9.74
CA ASN A 80 3.76 2.28 9.38
C ASN A 80 2.43 2.23 10.13
N THR A 81 2.46 2.61 11.40
CA THR A 81 1.30 2.58 12.31
C THR A 81 0.14 3.44 11.78
N ALA A 82 0.42 4.52 11.04
CA ALA A 82 -0.62 5.34 10.41
C ALA A 82 -1.38 4.55 9.34
N ALA A 83 -0.66 3.86 8.44
CA ALA A 83 -1.28 3.02 7.43
C ALA A 83 -2.03 1.82 8.03
N VAL A 84 -1.48 1.18 9.08
CA VAL A 84 -2.18 0.09 9.81
C VAL A 84 -3.50 0.58 10.40
N ARG A 85 -3.50 1.74 11.07
CA ARG A 85 -4.71 2.35 11.64
C ARG A 85 -5.74 2.65 10.57
N TRP A 86 -5.30 3.25 9.46
CA TRP A 86 -6.17 3.59 8.36
C TRP A 86 -6.81 2.33 7.73
N LEU A 87 -6.00 1.31 7.44
CA LEU A 87 -6.49 0.05 6.87
C LEU A 87 -7.48 -0.66 7.80
N TYR A 88 -7.24 -0.64 9.11
CA TYR A 88 -8.13 -1.28 10.08
C TYR A 88 -9.45 -0.51 10.24
N ASN A 89 -9.38 0.82 10.43
CA ASN A 89 -10.55 1.64 10.75
C ASN A 89 -11.42 1.93 9.51
N GLU A 90 -10.80 2.32 8.40
CA GLU A 90 -11.50 2.83 7.21
C GLU A 90 -11.75 1.74 6.17
N CYS A 91 -10.83 0.77 6.04
CA CYS A 91 -10.95 -0.31 5.06
C CYS A 91 -11.44 -1.64 5.66
N HIS A 92 -11.61 -1.72 6.99
CA HIS A 92 -11.96 -2.95 7.71
C HIS A 92 -11.03 -4.13 7.37
N ALA A 93 -9.75 -3.84 7.15
CA ALA A 93 -8.77 -4.84 6.79
C ALA A 93 -8.43 -5.74 7.99
N PRO A 94 -8.40 -7.08 7.82
CA PRO A 94 -8.08 -7.99 8.91
C PRO A 94 -6.59 -7.91 9.29
N ALA A 95 -6.30 -7.86 10.60
CA ALA A 95 -4.96 -7.68 11.15
C ALA A 95 -4.31 -8.97 11.69
N GLU A 96 -4.97 -10.13 11.56
CA GLU A 96 -4.57 -11.41 12.18
C GLU A 96 -3.09 -11.78 11.93
N ASN A 97 -2.63 -11.68 10.69
CA ASN A 97 -1.24 -12.00 10.31
C ASN A 97 -0.29 -10.80 10.44
N ALA A 98 -0.82 -9.60 10.62
CA ALA A 98 -0.05 -8.36 10.64
C ALA A 98 0.80 -8.24 11.92
N LEU A 99 0.26 -8.71 13.06
CA LEU A 99 0.96 -8.71 14.35
C LEU A 99 2.30 -9.43 14.29
N VAL A 100 2.34 -10.64 13.71
CA VAL A 100 3.57 -11.44 13.62
C VAL A 100 4.64 -10.73 12.81
N HIS A 101 4.26 -10.03 11.74
CA HIS A 101 5.20 -9.27 10.93
C HIS A 101 5.76 -8.05 11.66
N ALA A 102 4.91 -7.28 12.35
CA ALA A 102 5.36 -6.16 13.17
C ALA A 102 6.31 -6.63 14.30
N GLN A 103 6.02 -7.76 14.95
CA GLN A 103 6.88 -8.33 15.99
C GLN A 103 8.23 -8.80 15.42
N LYS A 104 8.23 -9.48 14.28
CA LYS A 104 9.45 -10.00 13.65
C LYS A 104 10.43 -8.89 13.27
N GLU A 105 9.92 -7.77 12.77
CA GLU A 105 10.74 -6.62 12.37
C GLU A 105 11.01 -5.64 13.54
N GLY A 106 10.48 -5.92 14.75
CA GLY A 106 10.71 -5.13 15.95
C GLY A 106 9.89 -3.83 16.04
N HIS A 107 8.83 -3.69 15.26
CA HIS A 107 7.93 -2.53 15.28
C HIS A 107 6.92 -2.62 16.43
N TRP A 108 7.42 -2.42 17.66
CA TRP A 108 6.64 -2.62 18.88
C TRP A 108 5.46 -1.66 19.05
N GLU A 109 5.54 -0.44 18.53
CA GLU A 109 4.40 0.49 18.54
C GLU A 109 3.24 -0.09 17.72
N THR A 110 3.52 -0.51 16.49
CA THR A 110 2.54 -1.12 15.59
C THR A 110 2.02 -2.44 16.15
N ALA A 111 2.90 -3.30 16.64
CA ALA A 111 2.52 -4.58 17.25
C ALA A 111 1.62 -4.38 18.48
N ARG A 112 1.96 -3.43 19.36
CA ARG A 112 1.13 -3.09 20.53
C ARG A 112 -0.23 -2.58 20.08
N TRP A 113 -0.27 -1.72 19.08
CA TRP A 113 -1.53 -1.18 18.56
C TRP A 113 -2.43 -2.31 18.01
N ILE A 114 -1.89 -3.22 17.19
CA ILE A 114 -2.62 -4.37 16.65
C ILE A 114 -3.08 -5.34 17.75
N LEU A 115 -2.31 -5.48 18.84
CA LEU A 115 -2.69 -6.40 19.93
C LEU A 115 -3.91 -5.91 20.72
N VAL A 116 -4.13 -4.60 20.78
CA VAL A 116 -5.18 -3.98 21.62
C VAL A 116 -6.38 -3.47 20.83
N ASN A 117 -6.39 -3.63 19.50
CA ASN A 117 -7.50 -3.30 18.60
C ASN A 117 -7.79 -4.49 17.69
#